data_AF-A0A182GAZ3-F1
#
_entry.id   AF-A0A182GAZ3-F1
#
_cell.length_a   1.000
_cell.length_b   1.000
_cell.length_c   1.000
_cell.angle_alpha   90.00
_cell.angle_beta   90.00
_cell.angle_gamma   90.00
#
_symmetry.space_group_name_H-M   'P 1'
#
loop_
_entity.id
_entity.type
_entity.pdbx_description
1 polymer ?
#
loop_
_entity_poly.entity_id
_entity_poly.type
_entity_poly.pdbx_seq_one_letter_code
_entity_poly.pdbx_strand_id
1 'polypeptide(L)'
;MWGGSSPVPKALTCYRLFSQEDLRTHPPTKGMRLNRLLVSFVLVTLSIYAQLAEADVPPEVPNLAKSKKDRQKSEKLPPCRACTVLVNSFRDGMKRTERSKHDGGDAAWEEERLGSYKTSELRLVEIQEGLCRDVGRGEDQCHLLAEEHESQIEDWWKEHQTAQPDLHQWLCVEQAQVCCPDGFFGPNCDPCPSCFGNGKCKGNGTRKGNGKCACEEGYGGDNCDSCGPEHYESFRDTDKLLCSKCHKACAAGGCTGAGPNACRVCRSGWIMDSQRGGCTDIDECITANTCTKQQFCVNTEGSFNCLECDKSCDGCDGDGPDMCKECADGFELRDGLCTDVSSEKRNQYVAFTRYLTYLGLCIATCIVLQSSTWLAALVGLAVAIYISVSEYWLNTEPQGTPAPSPKILDELLQQ
;
A
#
# COMPACT_ATOMS: atom_id res chain seq x y z
N MET A 1 9.11 -6.16 12.33
CA MET A 1 9.54 -4.88 11.73
C MET A 1 8.29 -4.10 11.34
N TRP A 2 7.80 -3.27 12.26
CA TRP A 2 7.79 -1.80 12.16
C TRP A 2 7.05 -1.26 10.93
N GLY A 3 5.79 -0.92 11.14
CA GLY A 3 4.98 -0.05 10.27
C GLY A 3 4.30 0.97 11.15
N GLY A 4 5.03 2.03 11.50
CA GLY A 4 4.56 3.12 12.34
C GLY A 4 3.59 4.03 11.59
N SER A 5 2.51 4.41 12.27
CA SER A 5 1.70 5.57 11.92
C SER A 5 1.76 6.54 13.12
N SER A 6 2.38 7.69 12.91
CA SER A 6 2.42 8.77 13.89
C SER A 6 1.09 9.54 13.88
N PRO A 7 0.53 9.91 15.04
CA PRO A 7 -0.49 10.94 15.16
C PRO A 7 0.14 12.32 15.43
N VAL A 8 -0.45 13.35 14.84
CA VAL A 8 -0.13 14.77 15.07
C VAL A 8 -0.74 15.24 16.39
N PRO A 9 0.00 15.89 17.31
CA PRO A 9 -0.56 16.53 18.50
C PRO A 9 -0.75 18.04 18.29
N LYS A 10 -1.82 18.60 18.86
CA LYS A 10 -1.95 20.04 19.06
C LYS A 10 -2.25 20.37 20.53
N ALA A 11 -1.35 21.21 21.03
CA ALA A 11 -1.54 22.29 21.99
C ALA A 11 -1.80 21.97 23.48
N LEU A 12 -0.71 22.13 24.25
CA LEU A 12 -0.66 22.63 25.63
C LEU A 12 -1.50 23.91 25.81
N THR A 13 -2.06 24.11 27.03
CA THR A 13 -1.88 25.29 27.91
C THR A 13 -2.51 24.98 29.28
N CYS A 14 -1.69 24.66 30.29
CA CYS A 14 -1.48 25.38 31.56
C CYS A 14 -2.72 25.70 32.42
N TYR A 15 -2.87 25.07 33.60
CA TYR A 15 -2.42 25.64 34.87
C TYR A 15 -2.44 24.58 35.99
N ARG A 16 -1.50 24.75 36.91
CA ARG A 16 -1.11 23.88 38.02
C ARG A 16 -1.77 24.44 39.30
N LEU A 17 -2.18 23.59 40.24
CA LEU A 17 -1.85 23.65 41.69
C LEU A 17 -2.98 23.20 42.65
N PHE A 18 -2.59 22.29 43.55
CA PHE A 18 -3.07 22.02 44.92
C PHE A 18 -4.52 21.52 45.10
N SER A 19 -4.85 20.65 46.04
CA SER A 19 -4.16 19.69 46.92
C SER A 19 -5.33 18.89 47.52
N GLN A 20 -5.20 17.58 47.60
CA GLN A 20 -6.23 16.70 48.11
C GLN A 20 -5.85 16.35 49.55
N GLU A 21 -6.61 16.85 50.53
CA GLU A 21 -6.50 16.37 51.91
C GLU A 21 -7.85 16.41 52.63
N ASP A 22 -8.13 15.26 53.22
CA ASP A 22 -8.95 14.93 54.37
C ASP A 22 -10.48 14.85 54.36
N LEU A 23 -10.91 13.61 54.58
CA LEU A 23 -12.20 13.14 55.09
C LEU A 23 -12.44 13.60 56.54
N ARG A 24 -13.64 14.12 56.85
CA ARG A 24 -14.39 13.78 58.08
C ARG A 24 -15.82 14.39 58.17
N THR A 25 -16.81 13.49 58.21
CA THR A 25 -17.97 13.39 59.13
C THR A 25 -18.83 14.64 59.53
N HIS A 26 -20.15 14.52 59.26
CA HIS A 26 -21.41 15.11 59.85
C HIS A 26 -21.34 15.88 61.21
N PRO A 27 -22.31 16.77 61.60
CA PRO A 27 -23.79 16.66 61.44
C PRO A 27 -24.56 18.03 61.25
N PRO A 28 -25.93 18.07 61.29
CA PRO A 28 -26.77 19.16 60.76
C PRO A 28 -27.36 20.12 61.83
N THR A 29 -28.37 20.92 61.42
CA THR A 29 -29.29 21.83 62.19
C THR A 29 -28.86 23.31 62.22
N LYS A 30 -29.67 24.37 62.13
CA LYS A 30 -31.12 24.71 62.10
C LYS A 30 -31.21 25.97 61.20
N GLY A 31 -32.13 26.13 60.24
CA GLY A 31 -33.53 26.48 60.46
C GLY A 31 -33.74 27.98 60.75
N MET A 32 -34.01 28.81 59.73
CA MET A 32 -34.79 30.06 59.93
C MET A 32 -35.56 30.50 58.66
N ARG A 33 -36.78 30.97 58.91
CA ARG A 33 -37.98 31.05 58.06
C ARG A 33 -37.85 31.93 56.80
N LEU A 34 -38.33 31.38 55.68
CA LEU A 34 -38.44 32.00 54.35
C LEU A 34 -39.66 32.94 54.27
N ASN A 35 -39.45 34.17 53.79
CA ASN A 35 -40.46 35.22 53.70
C ASN A 35 -41.48 34.94 52.58
N ARG A 36 -42.78 34.91 52.89
CA ARG A 36 -43.89 34.54 51.96
C ARG A 36 -44.01 35.43 50.70
N LEU A 37 -43.41 36.61 50.72
CA LEU A 37 -43.34 37.54 49.58
C LEU A 37 -42.36 37.08 48.49
N LEU A 38 -41.28 36.38 48.84
CA LEU A 38 -40.30 35.83 47.89
C LEU A 38 -40.85 34.61 47.13
N VAL A 39 -41.64 33.77 47.81
CA VAL A 39 -42.26 32.58 47.19
C VAL A 39 -43.32 33.00 46.15
N SER A 40 -44.08 34.06 46.43
CA SER A 40 -45.10 34.56 45.50
C SER A 40 -44.48 35.20 44.26
N PHE A 41 -43.35 35.90 44.39
CA PHE A 41 -42.67 36.50 43.25
C PHE A 41 -42.04 35.43 42.32
N VAL A 42 -41.45 34.38 42.90
CA VAL A 42 -40.87 33.26 42.15
C VAL A 42 -41.93 32.44 41.40
N LEU A 43 -43.10 32.21 42.00
CA LEU A 43 -44.20 31.47 41.37
C LEU A 43 -44.84 32.25 40.21
N VAL A 44 -44.96 33.57 40.32
CA VAL A 44 -45.49 34.44 39.24
C VAL A 44 -44.48 34.53 38.09
N THR A 45 -43.17 34.61 38.38
CA THR A 45 -42.15 34.60 37.31
C THR A 45 -42.02 33.23 36.62
N LEU A 46 -42.24 32.12 37.34
CA LEU A 46 -42.22 30.77 36.75
C LEU A 46 -43.46 30.47 35.91
N SER A 47 -44.62 31.02 36.26
CA SER A 47 -45.85 30.86 35.46
C SER A 47 -45.83 31.71 34.18
N ILE A 48 -45.22 32.91 34.22
CA ILE A 48 -44.98 33.73 33.01
C ILE A 48 -43.94 33.07 32.09
N TYR A 49 -42.92 32.39 32.63
CA TYR A 49 -41.97 31.61 31.81
C TYR A 49 -42.60 30.34 31.20
N ALA A 50 -43.56 29.70 31.88
CA ALA A 50 -44.24 28.51 31.38
C ALA A 50 -45.19 28.81 30.19
N GLN A 51 -45.69 30.04 30.08
CA GLN A 51 -46.57 30.47 28.98
C GLN A 51 -45.83 31.00 27.75
N LEU A 52 -44.49 31.08 27.78
CA LEU A 52 -43.63 31.42 26.63
C LEU A 52 -42.85 30.20 26.09
N ALA A 53 -43.12 29.00 26.60
CA ALA A 53 -42.49 27.75 26.16
C ALA A 53 -43.36 26.97 25.13
N GLU A 54 -44.30 27.64 24.47
CA GLU A 54 -45.08 27.11 23.34
C GLU A 54 -44.62 27.82 22.06
N ALA A 55 -43.35 27.63 21.71
CA ALA A 55 -42.82 27.94 20.39
C ALA A 55 -42.16 26.67 19.84
N ASP A 56 -42.84 26.07 18.87
CA ASP A 56 -42.37 25.06 17.92
C ASP A 56 -41.72 23.81 18.53
N VAL A 57 -42.55 22.80 18.82
CA VAL A 57 -42.14 21.40 18.67
C VAL A 57 -42.03 21.16 17.16
N PRO A 58 -40.83 21.03 16.56
CA PRO A 58 -40.73 20.63 15.17
C PRO A 58 -41.31 19.21 15.04
N PRO A 59 -42.03 18.90 13.95
CA PRO A 59 -42.57 17.57 13.74
C PRO A 59 -41.43 16.54 13.76
N GLU A 60 -41.72 15.32 14.24
CA GLU A 60 -40.82 14.18 14.13
C GLU A 60 -40.08 14.21 12.80
N VAL A 61 -38.74 14.28 12.85
CA VAL A 61 -37.90 14.12 11.68
C VAL A 61 -37.66 12.62 11.51
N PRO A 62 -38.25 11.95 10.51
CA PRO A 62 -37.96 10.55 10.27
C PRO A 62 -36.69 10.49 9.44
N ASN A 63 -35.52 10.51 10.08
CA ASN A 63 -34.29 10.05 9.45
C ASN A 63 -33.25 9.72 10.51
N LEU A 64 -33.43 8.54 11.13
CA LEU A 64 -32.27 7.81 11.64
C LEU A 64 -31.39 7.53 10.41
N ALA A 65 -30.24 8.20 10.30
CA ALA A 65 -29.28 7.91 9.25
C ALA A 65 -28.79 6.47 9.45
N LYS A 66 -29.47 5.51 8.80
CA LYS A 66 -29.09 4.09 8.78
C LYS A 66 -27.60 3.98 8.51
N SER A 67 -26.90 3.18 9.31
CA SER A 67 -25.47 2.92 9.12
C SER A 67 -25.23 2.44 7.69
N LYS A 68 -24.03 2.71 7.14
CA LYS A 68 -23.65 2.21 5.80
C LYS A 68 -23.90 0.70 5.66
N LYS A 69 -23.71 -0.05 6.75
CA LYS A 69 -24.01 -1.49 6.84
C LYS A 69 -25.51 -1.77 6.70
N ASP A 70 -26.37 -1.05 7.43
CA ASP A 70 -27.82 -1.24 7.38
C ASP A 70 -28.40 -0.87 6.01
N ARG A 71 -27.80 0.13 5.33
CA ARG A 71 -28.16 0.50 3.96
C ARG A 71 -27.80 -0.59 2.96
N GLN A 72 -26.67 -1.26 3.14
CA GLN A 72 -26.25 -2.38 2.29
C GLN A 72 -27.13 -3.62 2.51
N LYS A 73 -27.48 -3.93 3.76
CA LYS A 73 -28.41 -5.02 4.10
C LYS A 73 -29.79 -4.84 3.47
N SER A 74 -30.34 -3.63 3.55
CA SER A 74 -31.65 -3.27 3.00
C SER A 74 -31.66 -2.87 1.51
N GLU A 75 -30.52 -3.02 0.82
CA GLU A 75 -30.41 -2.70 -0.61
C GLU A 75 -31.22 -3.69 -1.46
N LYS A 76 -32.13 -3.18 -2.30
CA LYS A 76 -32.92 -4.02 -3.22
C LYS A 76 -32.11 -4.38 -4.46
N LEU A 77 -31.74 -5.66 -4.57
CA LEU A 77 -31.05 -6.25 -5.72
C LEU A 77 -32.03 -6.58 -6.86
N PRO A 78 -31.56 -6.60 -8.13
CA PRO A 78 -32.34 -7.10 -9.26
C PRO A 78 -32.80 -8.56 -9.03
N PRO A 79 -33.99 -8.96 -9.52
CA PRO A 79 -34.60 -10.27 -9.21
C PRO A 79 -33.68 -11.47 -9.42
N CYS A 80 -33.04 -11.57 -10.60
CA CYS A 80 -32.09 -12.66 -10.86
C CYS A 80 -30.93 -12.67 -9.87
N ARG A 81 -30.35 -11.49 -9.58
CA ARG A 81 -29.22 -11.39 -8.65
C ARG A 81 -29.63 -11.77 -7.23
N ALA A 82 -30.83 -11.38 -6.80
CA ALA A 82 -31.37 -11.74 -5.50
C ALA A 82 -31.57 -13.26 -5.37
N CYS A 83 -32.16 -13.90 -6.39
CA CYS A 83 -32.28 -15.36 -6.43
C CYS A 83 -30.91 -16.06 -6.44
N THR A 84 -29.94 -15.56 -7.23
CA THR A 84 -28.56 -16.08 -7.20
C THR A 84 -27.90 -15.93 -5.83
N VAL A 85 -28.17 -14.85 -5.07
CA VAL A 85 -27.65 -14.70 -3.71
C VAL A 85 -28.25 -15.76 -2.78
N LEU A 86 -29.56 -16.00 -2.85
CA LEU A 86 -30.23 -17.07 -2.09
C LEU A 86 -29.63 -18.45 -2.42
N VAL A 87 -29.54 -18.80 -3.70
CA VAL A 87 -28.98 -20.10 -4.12
C VAL A 87 -27.52 -20.26 -3.72
N ASN A 88 -26.71 -19.20 -3.80
CA ASN A 88 -25.33 -19.25 -3.30
C ASN A 88 -25.29 -19.47 -1.79
N SER A 89 -26.13 -18.79 -1.02
CA SER A 89 -26.23 -19.01 0.41
C SER A 89 -26.65 -20.44 0.75
N PHE A 90 -27.57 -21.03 -0.03
CA PHE A 90 -27.99 -22.42 0.13
C PHE A 90 -26.84 -23.38 -0.18
N ARG A 91 -26.10 -23.15 -1.28
CA ARG A 91 -24.91 -23.93 -1.64
C ARG A 91 -23.82 -23.85 -0.58
N ASP A 92 -23.61 -22.67 0.00
CA ASP A 92 -22.66 -22.50 1.10
C ASP A 92 -23.16 -23.22 2.37
N GLY A 93 -24.47 -23.23 2.62
CA GLY A 93 -25.09 -24.08 3.65
C GLY A 93 -24.86 -25.57 3.42
N MET A 94 -25.00 -26.05 2.17
CA MET A 94 -24.71 -27.45 1.81
C MET A 94 -23.25 -27.80 2.11
N LYS A 95 -22.30 -26.91 1.79
CA LYS A 95 -20.87 -27.12 2.11
C LYS A 95 -20.59 -27.09 3.62
N ARG A 96 -21.26 -26.21 4.37
CA ARG A 96 -21.07 -26.13 5.83
C ARG A 96 -21.58 -27.38 6.56
N THR A 97 -22.66 -27.97 6.07
CA THR A 97 -23.23 -29.23 6.58
C THR A 97 -22.60 -30.46 5.94
N GLU A 98 -21.61 -30.29 5.06
CA GLU A 98 -20.83 -31.38 4.49
C GLU A 98 -19.88 -31.93 5.55
N ARG A 99 -20.33 -32.94 6.30
CA ARG A 99 -19.50 -33.61 7.30
C ARG A 99 -18.32 -34.29 6.61
N SER A 100 -17.12 -33.74 6.79
CA SER A 100 -15.87 -34.38 6.39
C SER A 100 -15.47 -35.44 7.43
N LYS A 101 -14.86 -36.56 7.00
CA LYS A 101 -14.32 -37.65 7.85
C LYS A 101 -13.16 -37.20 8.76
N HIS A 102 -13.38 -36.26 9.66
CA HIS A 102 -12.37 -35.77 10.58
C HIS A 102 -12.93 -35.71 12.01
N ASP A 103 -13.27 -36.87 12.58
CA ASP A 103 -12.92 -37.20 13.97
C ASP A 103 -13.27 -38.67 14.31
N GLY A 104 -12.30 -39.57 14.07
CA GLY A 104 -11.99 -40.68 14.99
C GLY A 104 -13.06 -41.64 15.52
N GLY A 105 -14.17 -41.89 14.82
CA GLY A 105 -15.16 -42.93 15.16
C GLY A 105 -15.57 -43.75 13.93
N ASP A 106 -15.92 -45.03 14.11
CA ASP A 106 -16.11 -46.05 13.07
C ASP A 106 -16.79 -45.53 11.79
N ALA A 107 -15.97 -45.15 10.80
CA ALA A 107 -16.40 -44.59 9.52
C ALA A 107 -17.31 -45.52 8.72
N ALA A 108 -17.26 -46.83 8.97
CA ALA A 108 -18.10 -47.83 8.33
C ALA A 108 -19.53 -47.90 8.91
N TRP A 109 -19.68 -47.73 10.22
CA TRP A 109 -21.01 -47.64 10.87
C TRP A 109 -21.71 -46.33 10.51
N GLU A 110 -20.93 -45.26 10.39
CA GLU A 110 -21.43 -44.00 9.86
C GLU A 110 -21.76 -44.11 8.36
N GLU A 111 -20.92 -44.69 7.49
CA GLU A 111 -21.18 -44.81 6.05
C GLU A 111 -22.47 -45.58 5.69
N GLU A 112 -22.84 -46.62 6.44
CA GLU A 112 -24.04 -47.43 6.18
C GLU A 112 -25.35 -46.70 6.60
N ARG A 113 -25.28 -45.74 7.53
CA ARG A 113 -26.42 -44.87 7.92
C ARG A 113 -26.37 -43.46 7.31
N LEU A 114 -25.20 -42.95 6.92
CA LEU A 114 -24.97 -41.60 6.39
C LEU A 114 -25.44 -41.41 4.94
N GLY A 115 -25.72 -42.49 4.21
CA GLY A 115 -26.44 -42.42 2.94
C GLY A 115 -27.76 -41.63 3.08
N SER A 116 -28.35 -41.62 4.28
CA SER A 116 -29.56 -40.87 4.60
C SER A 116 -29.33 -39.41 4.99
N TYR A 117 -28.18 -39.00 5.56
CA TYR A 117 -28.00 -37.61 6.03
C TYR A 117 -27.81 -36.62 4.88
N LYS A 118 -27.08 -37.02 3.83
CA LYS A 118 -26.78 -36.16 2.66
C LYS A 118 -28.04 -35.56 2.05
N THR A 119 -29.15 -36.31 2.05
CA THR A 119 -30.46 -35.88 1.54
C THR A 119 -31.54 -35.90 2.63
N SER A 120 -31.17 -35.92 3.91
CA SER A 120 -32.16 -35.95 5.00
C SER A 120 -32.87 -34.62 5.15
N GLU A 121 -34.10 -34.66 5.65
CA GLU A 121 -34.85 -33.44 6.05
C GLU A 121 -34.12 -32.70 7.17
N LEU A 122 -33.46 -33.42 8.08
CA LEU A 122 -32.67 -32.81 9.16
C LEU A 122 -31.55 -31.91 8.59
N ARG A 123 -30.82 -32.39 7.59
CA ARG A 123 -29.77 -31.59 6.94
C ARG A 123 -30.36 -30.36 6.23
N LEU A 124 -31.54 -30.48 5.63
CA LEU A 124 -32.20 -29.35 4.98
C LEU A 124 -32.55 -28.25 5.98
N VAL A 125 -33.10 -28.61 7.15
CA VAL A 125 -33.41 -27.64 8.22
C VAL A 125 -32.15 -26.93 8.70
N GLU A 126 -31.06 -27.66 8.95
CA GLU A 126 -29.76 -27.06 9.32
C GLU A 126 -29.25 -26.06 8.26
N ILE A 127 -29.48 -26.35 6.97
CA ILE A 127 -29.12 -25.45 5.87
C ILE A 127 -30.01 -24.21 5.90
N GLN A 128 -31.34 -24.38 6.01
CA GLN A 128 -32.33 -23.30 5.98
C GLN A 128 -32.16 -22.32 7.15
N GLU A 129 -31.88 -22.80 8.36
CA GLU A 129 -31.58 -21.96 9.53
C GLU A 129 -30.34 -21.07 9.32
N GLY A 130 -29.39 -21.53 8.50
CA GLY A 130 -28.16 -20.83 8.18
C GLY A 130 -28.21 -19.96 6.92
N LEU A 131 -29.36 -19.82 6.26
CA LEU A 131 -29.48 -19.03 5.04
C LEU A 131 -29.29 -17.54 5.31
N CYS A 132 -28.72 -16.86 4.32
CA CYS A 132 -28.53 -15.41 4.23
C CYS A 132 -27.65 -14.75 5.31
N ARG A 133 -27.21 -15.48 6.35
CA ARG A 133 -26.40 -14.94 7.46
C ARG A 133 -25.06 -14.30 7.05
N ASP A 134 -24.48 -14.78 5.95
CA ASP A 134 -23.17 -14.34 5.42
C ASP A 134 -23.32 -13.30 4.28
N VAL A 135 -24.55 -12.85 3.99
CA VAL A 135 -24.85 -11.94 2.89
C VAL A 135 -24.61 -10.49 3.31
N GLY A 136 -23.59 -9.85 2.75
CA GLY A 136 -23.29 -8.45 3.07
C GLY A 136 -24.21 -7.42 2.41
N ARG A 137 -24.81 -7.73 1.25
CA ARG A 137 -25.67 -6.81 0.48
C ARG A 137 -26.97 -7.51 0.07
N GLY A 138 -28.10 -6.87 0.34
CA GLY A 138 -29.42 -7.44 0.06
C GLY A 138 -29.80 -8.61 0.98
N GLU A 139 -29.30 -8.60 2.22
CA GLU A 139 -29.60 -9.62 3.25
C GLU A 139 -31.10 -9.71 3.53
N ASP A 140 -31.76 -8.56 3.71
CA ASP A 140 -33.21 -8.49 3.97
C ASP A 140 -34.01 -9.13 2.82
N GLN A 141 -33.60 -8.87 1.58
CA GLN A 141 -34.24 -9.46 0.40
C GLN A 141 -33.95 -10.96 0.26
N CYS A 142 -32.77 -11.42 0.69
CA CYS A 142 -32.41 -12.84 0.70
C CYS A 142 -33.33 -13.61 1.65
N HIS A 143 -33.55 -13.11 2.87
CA HIS A 143 -34.46 -13.73 3.83
C HIS A 143 -35.90 -13.79 3.30
N LEU A 144 -36.40 -12.69 2.73
CA LEU A 144 -37.74 -12.67 2.13
C LEU A 144 -37.89 -13.70 0.99
N LEU A 145 -36.87 -13.84 0.14
CA LEU A 145 -36.89 -14.85 -0.93
C LEU A 145 -36.74 -16.28 -0.41
N ALA A 146 -36.00 -16.48 0.68
CA ALA A 146 -35.89 -17.79 1.33
C ALA A 146 -37.25 -18.25 1.88
N GLU A 147 -38.00 -17.33 2.49
CA GLU A 147 -39.37 -17.56 2.96
C GLU A 147 -40.33 -17.80 1.78
N GLU A 148 -40.27 -16.97 0.74
CA GLU A 148 -41.14 -17.09 -0.45
C GLU A 148 -40.94 -18.41 -1.21
N HIS A 149 -39.70 -18.92 -1.24
CA HIS A 149 -39.34 -20.12 -2.00
C HIS A 149 -39.08 -21.36 -1.15
N GLU A 150 -39.51 -21.37 0.11
CA GLU A 150 -39.30 -22.48 1.04
C GLU A 150 -39.86 -23.80 0.47
N SER A 151 -41.10 -23.79 -0.03
CA SER A 151 -41.73 -24.99 -0.61
C SER A 151 -40.97 -25.53 -1.83
N GLN A 152 -40.51 -24.65 -2.71
CA GLN A 152 -39.79 -25.04 -3.92
C GLN A 152 -38.43 -25.63 -3.54
N ILE A 153 -37.73 -25.05 -2.56
CA ILE A 153 -36.45 -25.57 -2.08
C ILE A 153 -36.63 -26.97 -1.46
N GLU A 154 -37.70 -27.20 -0.70
CA GLU A 154 -38.04 -28.53 -0.18
C GLU A 154 -38.33 -29.55 -1.29
N ASP A 155 -39.15 -29.18 -2.27
CA ASP A 155 -39.50 -30.05 -3.41
C ASP A 155 -38.27 -30.43 -4.23
N TRP A 156 -37.37 -29.46 -4.44
CA TRP A 156 -36.09 -29.72 -5.10
C TRP A 156 -35.22 -30.68 -4.29
N TRP A 157 -35.14 -30.46 -2.97
CA TRP A 157 -34.35 -31.29 -2.06
C TRP A 157 -34.86 -32.72 -2.01
N LYS A 158 -36.17 -32.95 -2.01
CA LYS A 158 -36.77 -34.27 -1.88
C LYS A 158 -36.76 -35.05 -3.20
N GLU A 159 -37.05 -34.39 -4.32
CA GLU A 159 -37.38 -35.09 -5.57
C GLU A 159 -36.40 -34.84 -6.73
N HIS A 160 -35.66 -33.73 -6.74
CA HIS A 160 -34.95 -33.26 -7.94
C HIS A 160 -33.41 -33.27 -7.83
N GLN A 161 -32.82 -33.50 -6.65
CA GLN A 161 -31.36 -33.46 -6.48
C GLN A 161 -30.58 -34.40 -7.42
N THR A 162 -31.16 -35.53 -7.83
CA THR A 162 -30.51 -36.51 -8.71
C THR A 162 -30.71 -36.20 -10.19
N ALA A 163 -31.91 -35.73 -10.57
CA ALA A 163 -32.27 -35.45 -11.95
C ALA A 163 -31.82 -34.04 -12.41
N GLN A 164 -31.85 -33.06 -11.49
CA GLN A 164 -31.50 -31.66 -11.73
C GLN A 164 -30.70 -31.10 -10.55
N PRO A 165 -29.40 -31.43 -10.44
CA PRO A 165 -28.56 -31.06 -9.30
C PRO A 165 -28.24 -29.56 -9.21
N ASP A 166 -28.50 -28.78 -10.26
CA ASP A 166 -28.29 -27.34 -10.25
C ASP A 166 -29.52 -26.60 -9.74
N LEU A 167 -29.51 -26.26 -8.45
CA LEU A 167 -30.57 -25.48 -7.81
C LEU A 167 -30.75 -24.10 -8.47
N HIS A 168 -29.72 -23.50 -9.06
CA HIS A 168 -29.87 -22.20 -9.73
C HIS A 168 -30.70 -22.33 -11.00
N GLN A 169 -30.41 -23.34 -11.82
CA GLN A 169 -31.19 -23.65 -13.01
C GLN A 169 -32.64 -23.97 -12.64
N TRP A 170 -32.85 -24.87 -11.67
CA TRP A 170 -34.20 -25.27 -11.29
C TRP A 170 -34.99 -24.11 -10.64
N LEU A 171 -34.45 -23.47 -9.60
CA LEU A 171 -35.19 -22.44 -8.85
C LEU A 171 -35.25 -21.10 -9.60
N CYS A 172 -34.12 -20.57 -10.05
CA CYS A 172 -34.06 -19.20 -10.56
C CYS A 172 -34.44 -19.08 -12.03
N VAL A 173 -34.18 -20.12 -12.84
CA VAL A 173 -34.48 -20.11 -14.29
C VAL A 173 -35.83 -20.73 -14.59
N GLU A 174 -36.13 -21.91 -14.05
CA GLU A 174 -37.35 -22.66 -14.37
C GLU A 174 -38.55 -22.27 -13.49
N GLN A 175 -38.42 -22.30 -12.16
CA GLN A 175 -39.53 -22.02 -11.25
C GLN A 175 -39.84 -20.52 -11.16
N ALA A 176 -38.87 -19.71 -10.73
CA ALA A 176 -39.07 -18.27 -10.52
C ALA A 176 -38.99 -17.45 -11.81
N GLN A 177 -38.42 -17.99 -12.89
CA GLN A 177 -38.25 -17.34 -14.20
C GLN A 177 -37.58 -15.95 -14.16
N VAL A 178 -36.86 -15.65 -13.08
CA VAL A 178 -36.19 -14.36 -12.89
C VAL A 178 -34.82 -14.28 -13.56
N CYS A 179 -34.20 -15.43 -13.85
CA CYS A 179 -32.92 -15.57 -14.55
C CYS A 179 -33.09 -16.20 -15.95
N CYS A 180 -32.02 -16.15 -16.72
CA CYS A 180 -31.86 -16.89 -17.97
C CYS A 180 -30.86 -18.04 -17.79
N PRO A 181 -30.90 -19.09 -18.63
CA PRO A 181 -29.82 -20.06 -18.71
C PRO A 181 -28.49 -19.38 -19.03
N ASP A 182 -27.38 -20.03 -18.70
CA ASP A 182 -26.05 -19.53 -19.09
C ASP A 182 -25.93 -19.49 -20.62
N GLY A 183 -25.32 -18.41 -21.12
CA GLY A 183 -25.25 -18.11 -22.55
C GLY A 183 -26.45 -17.32 -23.09
N PHE A 184 -27.37 -16.84 -22.26
CA PHE A 184 -28.54 -16.06 -22.69
C PHE A 184 -28.73 -14.77 -21.88
N PHE A 185 -29.39 -13.77 -22.48
CA PHE A 185 -29.60 -12.46 -21.84
C PHE A 185 -30.93 -11.81 -22.23
N GLY A 186 -31.30 -10.75 -21.50
CA GLY A 186 -32.46 -9.92 -21.84
C GLY A 186 -33.81 -10.56 -21.46
N PRO A 187 -34.92 -9.84 -21.68
CA PRO A 187 -36.23 -10.25 -21.16
C PRO A 187 -36.69 -11.62 -21.69
N ASN A 188 -36.36 -11.91 -22.95
CA ASN A 188 -36.73 -13.15 -23.63
C ASN A 188 -35.67 -14.26 -23.54
N CYS A 189 -34.54 -14.02 -22.87
CA CYS A 189 -33.37 -14.90 -22.89
C CYS A 189 -32.92 -15.18 -24.33
N ASP A 190 -32.48 -14.14 -25.04
CA ASP A 190 -31.86 -14.24 -26.35
C ASP A 190 -30.40 -14.73 -26.21
N PRO A 191 -29.86 -15.48 -27.18
CA PRO A 191 -28.52 -16.06 -27.08
C PRO A 191 -27.45 -14.97 -27.07
N CYS A 192 -26.50 -15.08 -26.14
CA CYS A 192 -25.33 -14.23 -26.06
C CYS A 192 -24.37 -14.49 -27.24
N PRO A 193 -23.72 -13.45 -27.79
CA PRO A 193 -22.59 -13.65 -28.69
C PRO A 193 -21.43 -14.31 -27.95
N SER A 194 -20.58 -15.03 -28.69
CA SER A 194 -19.40 -15.71 -28.14
C SER A 194 -18.31 -14.75 -27.65
N CYS A 195 -18.37 -13.47 -28.03
CA CYS A 195 -17.34 -12.47 -27.76
C CYS A 195 -15.94 -12.94 -28.19
N PHE A 196 -15.87 -13.79 -29.22
CA PHE A 196 -14.64 -14.41 -29.75
C PHE A 196 -13.78 -15.10 -28.67
N GLY A 197 -14.39 -15.51 -27.54
CA GLY A 197 -13.68 -16.04 -26.38
C GLY A 197 -12.83 -15.03 -25.61
N ASN A 198 -12.82 -13.76 -26.01
CA ASN A 198 -11.98 -12.67 -25.49
C ASN A 198 -12.79 -11.60 -24.73
N GLY A 199 -13.96 -11.98 -24.22
CA GLY A 199 -14.87 -11.04 -23.56
C GLY A 199 -16.07 -11.72 -22.92
N LYS A 200 -16.85 -10.91 -22.20
CA LYS A 200 -18.05 -11.35 -21.49
C LYS A 200 -19.30 -10.66 -22.03
N CYS A 201 -20.35 -11.44 -22.30
CA CYS A 201 -21.65 -10.92 -22.71
C CYS A 201 -22.32 -10.12 -21.57
N LYS A 202 -22.70 -8.86 -21.84
CA LYS A 202 -23.39 -8.01 -20.87
C LYS A 202 -24.83 -8.48 -20.66
N GLY A 203 -25.06 -9.07 -19.50
CA GLY A 203 -26.36 -9.61 -19.11
C GLY A 203 -26.46 -11.12 -19.15
N ASN A 204 -25.35 -11.84 -19.40
CA ASN A 204 -25.33 -13.30 -19.39
C ASN A 204 -25.97 -13.87 -18.11
N GLY A 205 -26.91 -14.81 -18.29
CA GLY A 205 -27.67 -15.46 -17.24
C GLY A 205 -28.78 -14.60 -16.63
N THR A 206 -29.03 -13.40 -17.17
CA THR A 206 -29.99 -12.45 -16.57
C THR A 206 -31.06 -12.01 -17.56
N ARG A 207 -32.26 -11.70 -17.03
CA ARG A 207 -33.36 -11.08 -17.80
C ARG A 207 -33.09 -9.61 -18.20
N LYS A 208 -31.89 -9.10 -17.96
CA LYS A 208 -31.46 -7.72 -18.23
C LYS A 208 -30.19 -7.74 -19.08
N GLY A 209 -29.74 -6.56 -19.50
CA GLY A 209 -28.56 -6.40 -20.34
C GLY A 209 -28.90 -6.25 -21.82
N ASN A 210 -27.88 -5.91 -22.60
CA ASN A 210 -28.02 -5.60 -24.02
C ASN A 210 -27.22 -6.55 -24.94
N GLY A 211 -26.61 -7.60 -24.38
CA GLY A 211 -25.88 -8.61 -25.13
C GLY A 211 -24.54 -8.16 -25.70
N LYS A 212 -24.17 -6.88 -25.53
CA LYS A 212 -22.88 -6.38 -26.02
C LYS A 212 -21.73 -7.05 -25.28
N CYS A 213 -20.64 -7.29 -25.98
CA CYS A 213 -19.43 -7.83 -25.35
C CYS A 213 -18.72 -6.76 -24.51
N ALA A 214 -18.31 -7.15 -23.31
CA ALA A 214 -17.31 -6.46 -22.52
C ALA A 214 -15.97 -7.17 -22.76
N CYS A 215 -15.14 -6.60 -23.64
CA CYS A 215 -13.87 -7.19 -24.03
C CYS A 215 -12.83 -7.15 -22.91
N GLU A 216 -11.96 -8.16 -22.92
CA GLU A 216 -10.79 -8.22 -22.06
C GLU A 216 -9.74 -7.18 -22.50
N GLU A 217 -8.78 -6.90 -21.62
CA GLU A 217 -7.72 -5.94 -21.91
C GLU A 217 -6.92 -6.37 -23.16
N GLY A 218 -6.70 -5.43 -24.07
CA GLY A 218 -6.01 -5.68 -25.34
C GLY A 218 -6.90 -6.15 -26.49
N TYR A 219 -8.20 -6.37 -26.25
CA TYR A 219 -9.19 -6.68 -27.28
C TYR A 219 -10.17 -5.52 -27.46
N GLY A 220 -10.77 -5.47 -28.64
CA GLY A 220 -11.70 -4.43 -29.06
C GLY A 220 -12.65 -4.94 -30.14
N GLY A 221 -13.51 -4.04 -30.62
CA GLY A 221 -14.63 -4.39 -31.50
C GLY A 221 -15.88 -4.76 -30.71
N ASP A 222 -17.02 -4.83 -31.41
CA ASP A 222 -18.31 -5.15 -30.78
C ASP A 222 -18.38 -6.61 -30.28
N ASN A 223 -17.59 -7.51 -30.89
CA ASN A 223 -17.50 -8.92 -30.54
C ASN A 223 -16.11 -9.34 -30.04
N CYS A 224 -15.25 -8.40 -29.67
CA CYS A 224 -13.88 -8.67 -29.18
C CYS A 224 -13.00 -9.43 -30.19
N ASP A 225 -13.23 -9.17 -31.48
CA ASP A 225 -12.62 -9.79 -32.64
C ASP A 225 -11.54 -8.93 -33.30
N SER A 226 -11.18 -7.80 -32.68
CA SER A 226 -10.05 -6.95 -33.06
C SER A 226 -9.11 -6.72 -31.87
N CYS A 227 -7.85 -6.40 -32.12
CA CYS A 227 -6.96 -5.95 -31.05
C CYS A 227 -7.24 -4.48 -30.68
N GLY A 228 -6.98 -4.16 -29.42
CA GLY A 228 -7.01 -2.79 -28.92
C GLY A 228 -5.90 -1.92 -29.51
N PRO A 229 -5.93 -0.59 -29.30
CA PRO A 229 -5.05 0.36 -29.98
C PRO A 229 -3.55 0.20 -29.67
N GLU A 230 -3.20 -0.38 -28.52
CA GLU A 230 -1.80 -0.67 -28.14
C GLU A 230 -1.44 -2.17 -28.24
N HIS A 231 -2.20 -2.93 -29.03
CA HIS A 231 -1.96 -4.36 -29.24
C HIS A 231 -1.96 -4.68 -30.73
N TYR A 232 -1.21 -5.73 -31.10
CA TYR A 232 -1.19 -6.28 -32.46
C TYR A 232 -1.67 -7.73 -32.44
N GLU A 233 -2.11 -8.19 -33.61
CA GLU A 233 -2.52 -9.57 -33.83
C GLU A 233 -1.26 -10.44 -33.89
N SER A 234 -0.97 -11.17 -32.81
CA SER A 234 0.16 -12.10 -32.79
C SER A 234 -0.21 -13.47 -33.36
N PHE A 235 -1.49 -13.83 -33.28
CA PHE A 235 -2.03 -15.04 -33.90
C PHE A 235 -3.54 -14.88 -34.16
N ARG A 236 -4.00 -15.38 -35.31
CA ARG A 236 -5.42 -15.41 -35.67
C ARG A 236 -5.76 -16.72 -36.39
N ASP A 237 -6.86 -17.33 -35.96
CA ASP A 237 -7.54 -18.47 -36.58
C ASP A 237 -9.06 -18.19 -36.63
N THR A 238 -9.88 -19.16 -37.10
CA THR A 238 -11.35 -19.01 -37.24
C THR A 238 -12.04 -18.63 -35.94
N ASP A 239 -11.61 -19.21 -34.82
CA ASP A 239 -12.26 -19.06 -33.51
C ASP A 239 -11.34 -18.44 -32.45
N LYS A 240 -10.08 -18.16 -32.81
CA LYS A 240 -9.08 -17.71 -31.85
C LYS A 240 -8.33 -16.49 -32.37
N LEU A 241 -8.43 -15.40 -31.63
CA LEU A 241 -7.61 -14.21 -31.81
C LEU A 241 -6.74 -14.03 -30.59
N LEU A 242 -5.43 -13.95 -30.79
CA LEU A 242 -4.46 -13.60 -29.76
C LEU A 242 -3.91 -12.20 -30.04
N CYS A 243 -4.16 -11.30 -29.11
CA CYS A 243 -3.60 -9.95 -29.13
C CYS A 243 -2.41 -9.86 -28.19
N SER A 244 -1.30 -9.28 -28.67
CA SER A 244 -0.10 -9.05 -27.88
C SER A 244 0.21 -7.56 -27.82
N LYS A 245 0.70 -7.11 -26.67
CA LYS A 245 0.99 -5.70 -26.43
C LYS A 245 2.12 -5.23 -27.34
N CYS A 246 1.98 -4.02 -27.86
CA CYS A 246 3.04 -3.36 -28.61
C CYS A 246 4.30 -3.14 -27.76
N HIS A 247 5.44 -3.00 -28.43
CA HIS A 247 6.67 -2.60 -27.76
C HIS A 247 6.52 -1.21 -27.11
N LYS A 248 7.22 -0.97 -25.99
CA LYS A 248 7.14 0.31 -25.26
C LYS A 248 7.52 1.54 -26.09
N ALA A 249 8.35 1.33 -27.11
CA ALA A 249 8.74 2.34 -28.08
C ALA A 249 7.56 2.83 -28.95
N CYS A 250 6.46 2.09 -29.02
CA CYS A 250 5.31 2.46 -29.82
C CYS A 250 4.39 3.41 -29.05
N ALA A 251 3.95 4.48 -29.71
CA ALA A 251 2.93 5.39 -29.20
C ALA A 251 1.50 4.82 -29.42
N ALA A 252 0.48 5.62 -29.11
CA ALA A 252 -0.94 5.28 -29.29
C ALA A 252 -1.35 4.97 -30.74
N GLY A 253 -0.47 5.16 -31.73
CA GLY A 253 -0.68 4.75 -33.12
C GLY A 253 -0.62 3.24 -33.37
N GLY A 254 -0.36 2.44 -32.33
CA GLY A 254 -0.29 0.99 -32.40
C GLY A 254 0.95 0.47 -33.11
N CYS A 255 0.96 -0.84 -33.33
CA CYS A 255 2.05 -1.56 -33.97
C CYS A 255 1.52 -2.64 -34.91
N THR A 256 2.37 -3.10 -35.82
CA THR A 256 2.05 -4.15 -36.79
C THR A 256 2.56 -5.53 -36.38
N GLY A 257 3.31 -5.62 -35.28
CA GLY A 257 4.07 -6.80 -34.92
C GLY A 257 4.87 -6.64 -33.64
N ALA A 258 5.74 -7.62 -33.37
CA ALA A 258 6.60 -7.63 -32.20
C ALA A 258 7.77 -6.65 -32.34
N GLY A 259 8.22 -6.12 -31.19
CA GLY A 259 9.45 -5.33 -31.09
C GLY A 259 9.32 -3.87 -31.54
N PRO A 260 10.40 -3.08 -31.39
CA PRO A 260 10.41 -1.65 -31.68
C PRO A 260 10.30 -1.32 -33.18
N ASN A 261 10.62 -2.29 -34.03
CA ASN A 261 10.63 -2.11 -35.49
C ASN A 261 9.24 -2.13 -36.13
N ALA A 262 8.26 -2.69 -35.42
CA ALA A 262 6.89 -2.78 -35.89
C ALA A 262 6.00 -1.62 -35.42
N CYS A 263 6.57 -0.60 -34.78
CA CYS A 263 5.82 0.56 -34.34
C CYS A 263 5.38 1.41 -35.53
N ARG A 264 4.10 1.81 -35.57
CA ARG A 264 3.61 2.75 -36.58
C ARG A 264 4.03 4.19 -36.29
N VAL A 265 4.05 4.53 -35.00
CA VAL A 265 4.42 5.84 -34.48
C VAL A 265 5.29 5.63 -33.25
N CYS A 266 6.43 6.32 -33.21
CA CYS A 266 7.32 6.28 -32.06
C CYS A 266 6.79 7.11 -30.90
N ARG A 267 6.92 6.57 -29.69
CA ARG A 267 6.69 7.29 -28.44
C ARG A 267 7.77 8.35 -28.27
N SER A 268 7.48 9.38 -27.48
CA SER A 268 8.49 10.33 -27.01
C SER A 268 9.69 9.60 -26.36
N GLY A 269 10.90 10.06 -26.62
CA GLY A 269 12.16 9.37 -26.28
C GLY A 269 12.63 8.39 -27.36
N TRP A 270 11.85 8.18 -28.42
CA TRP A 270 12.21 7.29 -29.53
C TRP A 270 12.08 8.04 -30.87
N ILE A 271 12.95 7.72 -31.82
CA ILE A 271 12.96 8.29 -33.17
C ILE A 271 12.78 7.20 -34.22
N MET A 272 12.03 7.50 -35.28
CA MET A 272 11.83 6.59 -36.39
C MET A 272 13.12 6.52 -37.24
N ASP A 273 13.77 5.36 -37.24
CA ASP A 273 14.92 5.06 -38.09
C ASP A 273 14.42 4.55 -39.47
N SER A 274 14.64 5.37 -40.50
CA SER A 274 14.25 5.06 -41.88
C SER A 274 15.05 3.92 -42.51
N GLN A 275 16.26 3.62 -42.02
CA GLN A 275 17.11 2.56 -42.58
C GLN A 275 16.78 1.19 -41.99
N ARG A 276 16.58 1.13 -40.67
CA ARG A 276 16.22 -0.12 -39.97
C ARG A 276 14.72 -0.41 -40.00
N GLY A 277 13.90 0.61 -40.25
CA GLY A 277 12.45 0.52 -40.20
C GLY A 277 12.00 0.26 -38.76
N GLY A 278 11.80 1.32 -37.98
CA GLY A 278 11.48 1.13 -36.57
C GLY A 278 11.76 2.30 -35.67
N CYS A 279 11.31 2.20 -34.43
CA CYS A 279 11.63 3.16 -33.39
C CYS A 279 12.95 2.78 -32.72
N THR A 280 13.94 3.66 -32.80
CA THR A 280 15.20 3.53 -32.06
C THR A 280 15.21 4.53 -30.91
N ASP A 281 15.78 4.12 -29.79
CA ASP A 281 15.92 4.96 -28.61
C ASP A 281 16.78 6.18 -28.93
N ILE A 282 16.37 7.35 -28.45
CA ILE A 282 17.16 8.58 -28.60
C ILE A 282 18.18 8.56 -27.46
N ASP A 283 19.47 8.56 -27.79
CA ASP A 283 20.49 8.74 -26.76
C ASP A 283 20.60 10.23 -26.39
N GLU A 284 19.86 10.64 -25.36
CA GLU A 284 19.87 12.03 -24.92
C GLU A 284 21.20 12.45 -24.28
N CYS A 285 22.05 11.50 -23.88
CA CYS A 285 23.37 11.79 -23.28
C CYS A 285 24.41 12.23 -24.31
N ILE A 286 24.20 11.91 -25.59
CA ILE A 286 25.04 12.43 -26.69
C ILE A 286 24.69 13.91 -26.99
N THR A 287 23.49 14.35 -26.62
CA THR A 287 23.07 15.74 -26.82
C THR A 287 23.66 16.64 -25.73
N ALA A 288 24.20 17.80 -26.12
CA ALA A 288 24.82 18.73 -25.18
C ALA A 288 23.80 19.33 -24.19
N ASN A 289 24.20 19.46 -22.92
CA ASN A 289 23.47 20.12 -21.81
C ASN A 289 22.21 19.41 -21.29
N THR A 290 22.14 18.08 -21.36
CA THR A 290 21.01 17.31 -20.83
C THR A 290 20.95 17.28 -19.29
N CYS A 291 22.10 17.19 -18.62
CA CYS A 291 22.23 17.19 -17.16
C CYS A 291 22.97 18.44 -16.64
N THR A 292 22.85 18.72 -15.34
CA THR A 292 23.58 19.83 -14.70
C THR A 292 25.08 19.52 -14.58
N LYS A 293 25.93 20.54 -14.30
CA LYS A 293 27.39 20.36 -14.19
C LYS A 293 27.79 19.29 -13.16
N GLN A 294 27.09 19.21 -12.03
CA GLN A 294 27.37 18.27 -10.93
C GLN A 294 26.65 16.91 -11.13
N GLN A 295 26.24 16.60 -12.35
CA GLN A 295 25.59 15.36 -12.70
C GLN A 295 26.19 14.78 -13.97
N PHE A 296 26.16 13.45 -14.09
CA PHE A 296 26.44 12.75 -15.33
C PHE A 296 25.18 12.09 -15.88
N CYS A 297 25.13 11.97 -17.19
CA CYS A 297 23.98 11.42 -17.91
C CYS A 297 24.14 9.92 -18.12
N VAL A 298 23.07 9.16 -17.86
CA VAL A 298 22.96 7.74 -18.19
C VAL A 298 21.74 7.54 -19.08
N ASN A 299 21.98 7.11 -20.32
CA ASN A 299 20.90 6.84 -21.27
C ASN A 299 20.11 5.60 -20.82
N THR A 300 18.79 5.67 -20.89
CA THR A 300 17.89 4.56 -20.56
C THR A 300 16.85 4.38 -21.66
N GLU A 301 16.25 3.20 -21.76
CA GLU A 301 15.31 2.96 -22.86
C GLU A 301 14.03 3.84 -22.73
N GLY A 302 13.94 4.87 -23.57
CA GLY A 302 12.89 5.86 -23.72
C GLY A 302 13.08 7.15 -22.93
N SER A 303 14.23 7.35 -22.28
CA SER A 303 14.55 8.52 -21.45
C SER A 303 16.02 8.50 -21.02
N PHE A 304 16.47 9.52 -20.30
CA PHE A 304 17.76 9.50 -19.59
C PHE A 304 17.56 9.67 -18.09
N ASN A 305 18.60 9.35 -17.32
CA ASN A 305 18.74 9.72 -15.91
C ASN A 305 19.97 10.61 -15.71
N CYS A 306 19.84 11.61 -14.85
CA CYS A 306 20.97 12.40 -14.37
C CYS A 306 21.32 11.93 -12.96
N LEU A 307 22.51 11.38 -12.80
CA LEU A 307 23.04 10.91 -11.52
C LEU A 307 24.06 11.92 -10.99
N GLU A 308 24.13 12.08 -9.67
CA GLU A 308 25.07 13.01 -9.05
C GLU A 308 26.52 12.51 -9.18
N CYS A 309 27.44 13.44 -9.41
CA CYS A 309 28.87 13.16 -9.37
C CYS A 309 29.33 12.84 -7.94
N ASP A 310 30.48 12.17 -7.81
CA ASP A 310 31.14 12.03 -6.51
C ASP A 310 31.40 13.41 -5.87
N LYS A 311 31.32 13.48 -4.55
CA LYS A 311 31.59 14.69 -3.76
C LYS A 311 33.00 15.26 -3.99
N SER A 312 33.94 14.45 -4.47
CA SER A 312 35.30 14.87 -4.78
C SER A 312 35.42 15.59 -6.13
N CYS A 313 34.38 15.62 -6.96
CA CYS A 313 34.40 16.20 -8.30
C CYS A 313 33.74 17.58 -8.37
N ASP A 314 34.30 18.51 -9.14
CA ASP A 314 33.59 19.67 -9.70
C ASP A 314 33.17 19.34 -11.15
N GLY A 315 32.14 18.51 -11.25
CA GLY A 315 31.64 17.91 -12.49
C GLY A 315 32.35 16.62 -12.91
N CYS A 316 31.62 15.76 -13.62
CA CYS A 316 32.05 14.40 -13.97
C CYS A 316 31.43 13.94 -15.30
N ASP A 317 31.92 12.81 -15.80
CA ASP A 317 31.35 12.07 -16.94
C ASP A 317 30.85 10.67 -16.57
N GLY A 318 31.01 10.26 -15.31
CA GLY A 318 30.63 8.95 -14.82
C GLY A 318 30.56 8.91 -13.29
N ASP A 319 30.24 7.72 -12.78
CA ASP A 319 30.25 7.45 -11.34
C ASP A 319 31.67 7.31 -10.81
N GLY A 320 31.89 7.73 -9.57
CA GLY A 320 33.14 7.57 -8.85
C GLY A 320 34.13 8.76 -8.93
N PRO A 321 35.15 8.76 -8.05
CA PRO A 321 36.13 9.83 -7.94
C PRO A 321 37.22 9.84 -9.03
N ASP A 322 37.23 8.86 -9.94
CA ASP A 322 38.16 8.70 -11.07
C ASP A 322 37.62 9.29 -12.37
N MET A 323 36.31 9.51 -12.44
CA MET A 323 35.60 10.07 -13.60
C MET A 323 35.28 11.57 -13.44
N CYS A 324 36.04 12.27 -12.60
CA CYS A 324 35.91 13.71 -12.41
C CYS A 324 36.52 14.47 -13.59
N LYS A 325 35.84 15.54 -14.03
CA LYS A 325 36.42 16.52 -14.97
C LYS A 325 37.47 17.38 -14.27
N GLU A 326 37.11 17.85 -13.08
CA GLU A 326 37.96 18.64 -12.20
C GLU A 326 37.72 18.17 -10.76
N CYS A 327 38.73 18.26 -9.89
CA CYS A 327 38.55 17.95 -8.47
C CYS A 327 37.89 19.13 -7.75
N ALA A 328 36.97 18.83 -6.83
CA ALA A 328 36.33 19.82 -5.98
C ALA A 328 37.33 20.43 -4.97
N ASP A 329 36.94 21.54 -4.35
CA ASP A 329 37.76 22.22 -3.36
C ASP A 329 38.18 21.29 -2.20
N GLY A 330 39.48 21.24 -1.92
CA GLY A 330 40.06 20.38 -0.87
C GLY A 330 40.45 18.98 -1.35
N PHE A 331 40.16 18.63 -2.61
CA PHE A 331 40.59 17.41 -3.26
C PHE A 331 41.72 17.68 -4.27
N GLU A 332 42.68 16.76 -4.36
CA GLU A 332 43.76 16.82 -5.35
C GLU A 332 43.80 15.53 -6.17
N LEU A 333 44.08 15.67 -7.47
CA LEU A 333 44.21 14.55 -8.39
C LEU A 333 45.51 13.79 -8.09
N ARG A 334 45.40 12.55 -7.61
CA ARG A 334 46.52 11.63 -7.36
C ARG A 334 46.18 10.29 -7.99
N ASP A 335 47.09 9.77 -8.81
CA ASP A 335 46.93 8.47 -9.49
C ASP A 335 45.63 8.35 -10.31
N GLY A 336 45.17 9.46 -10.90
CA GLY A 336 43.92 9.50 -11.66
C GLY A 336 42.64 9.56 -10.81
N LEU A 337 42.77 9.77 -9.50
CA LEU A 337 41.67 9.84 -8.54
C LEU A 337 41.67 11.18 -7.80
N CYS A 338 40.51 11.80 -7.63
CA CYS A 338 40.40 12.97 -6.73
C CYS A 338 40.37 12.50 -5.27
N THR A 339 41.42 12.83 -4.51
CA THR A 339 41.60 12.40 -3.12
C THR A 339 41.61 13.58 -2.15
N ASP A 340 41.04 13.38 -0.95
CA ASP A 340 40.99 14.42 0.08
C ASP A 340 42.38 14.64 0.71
N VAL A 341 42.94 15.83 0.49
CA VAL A 341 44.26 16.23 1.03
C VAL A 341 44.15 17.11 2.28
N SER A 342 42.93 17.43 2.71
CA SER A 342 42.69 18.26 3.90
C SER A 342 43.25 17.61 5.17
N SER A 343 43.20 16.28 5.25
CA SER A 343 43.75 15.51 6.37
C SER A 343 45.28 15.60 6.42
N GLU A 344 45.95 15.39 5.29
CA GLU A 344 47.41 15.47 5.17
C GLU A 344 47.92 16.88 5.50
N LYS A 345 47.29 17.92 4.93
CA LYS A 345 47.64 19.32 5.23
C LYS A 345 47.46 19.64 6.71
N ARG A 346 46.37 19.20 7.33
CA ARG A 346 46.16 19.38 8.79
C ARG A 346 47.26 18.69 9.59
N ASN A 347 47.62 17.46 9.24
CA ASN A 347 48.70 16.73 9.92
C ASN A 347 50.05 17.45 9.76
N GLN A 348 50.33 18.01 8.58
CA GLN A 348 51.53 18.81 8.33
C GLN A 348 51.54 20.10 9.16
N TYR A 349 50.43 20.82 9.27
CA TYR A 349 50.32 22.01 10.14
C TYR A 349 50.49 21.67 11.63
N VAL A 350 49.89 20.57 12.09
CA VAL A 350 50.07 20.09 13.48
C VAL A 350 51.53 19.73 13.74
N ALA A 351 52.19 19.02 12.82
CA ALA A 351 53.60 18.69 12.94
C ALA A 351 54.49 19.94 12.96
N PHE A 352 54.22 20.91 12.07
CA PHE A 352 54.99 22.15 11.99
C PHE A 352 54.84 23.00 13.26
N THR A 353 53.61 23.21 13.73
CA THR A 353 53.35 23.95 14.99
C THR A 353 53.99 23.25 16.19
N ARG A 354 53.90 21.92 16.26
CA ARG A 354 54.61 21.10 17.26
C ARG A 354 56.12 21.36 17.24
N TYR A 355 56.78 21.30 16.08
CA TYR A 355 58.23 21.57 16.02
C TYR A 355 58.61 23.02 16.36
N LEU A 356 57.78 24.00 16.02
CA LEU A 356 57.98 25.38 16.46
C LEU A 356 57.90 25.53 17.98
N THR A 357 56.97 24.84 18.63
CA THR A 357 56.88 24.87 20.11
C THR A 357 58.12 24.27 20.77
N TYR A 358 58.66 23.18 20.22
CA TYR A 358 59.91 22.58 20.71
C TYR A 358 61.09 23.53 20.56
N LEU A 359 61.22 24.18 19.41
CA LEU A 359 62.26 25.19 19.17
C LEU A 359 62.14 26.35 20.16
N GLY A 360 60.92 26.86 20.39
CA GLY A 360 60.65 27.92 21.35
C GLY A 360 61.03 27.55 22.80
N LEU A 361 60.72 26.33 23.24
CA LEU A 361 61.10 25.83 24.57
C LEU A 361 62.62 25.78 24.73
N CYS A 362 63.34 25.25 23.74
CA CYS A 362 64.80 25.21 23.76
C CYS A 362 65.40 26.62 23.83
N ILE A 363 64.93 27.56 23.00
CA ILE A 363 65.41 28.95 23.00
C ILE A 363 65.13 29.63 24.35
N ALA A 364 63.93 29.46 24.92
CA ALA A 364 63.56 30.04 26.20
C ALA A 364 64.48 29.56 27.34
N THR A 365 64.82 28.26 27.37
CA THR A 365 65.76 27.74 28.37
C THR A 365 67.16 28.37 28.24
N CYS A 366 67.62 28.62 27.02
CA CYS A 366 68.91 29.25 26.74
C CYS A 366 68.93 30.74 27.14
N ILE A 367 67.82 31.46 27.00
CA ILE A 367 67.73 32.90 27.32
C ILE A 367 67.56 33.13 28.82
N VAL A 368 66.68 32.38 29.49
CA VAL A 368 66.32 32.63 30.90
C VAL A 368 67.45 32.30 31.86
N LEU A 369 68.31 31.33 31.53
CA LEU A 369 69.31 30.78 32.45
C LEU A 369 70.76 31.17 32.08
N GLN A 370 70.93 32.29 31.37
CA GLN A 370 72.26 32.83 30.99
C GLN A 370 73.19 33.08 32.19
N SER A 371 72.61 33.38 33.37
CA SER A 371 73.37 33.63 34.60
C SER A 371 73.88 32.36 35.30
N SER A 372 73.31 31.18 35.01
CA SER A 372 73.59 29.94 35.75
C SER A 372 73.59 28.74 34.81
N THR A 373 74.79 28.38 34.34
CA THR A 373 75.00 27.32 33.36
C THR A 373 74.57 25.94 33.85
N TRP A 374 74.71 25.67 35.16
CA TRP A 374 74.32 24.39 35.75
C TRP A 374 72.79 24.21 35.80
N LEU A 375 72.04 25.27 36.10
CA LEU A 375 70.57 25.25 36.05
C LEU A 375 70.08 25.13 34.62
N ALA A 376 70.72 25.82 33.67
CA ALA A 376 70.41 25.71 32.24
C ALA A 376 70.56 24.27 31.73
N ALA A 377 71.62 23.56 32.14
CA ALA A 377 71.86 22.18 31.73
C ALA A 377 70.80 21.21 32.30
N LEU A 378 70.42 21.35 33.57
CA LEU A 378 69.40 20.50 34.19
C LEU A 378 68.01 20.70 33.56
N VAL A 379 67.61 21.96 33.36
CA VAL A 379 66.32 22.28 32.74
C VAL A 379 66.31 21.89 31.26
N GLY A 380 67.42 22.11 30.54
CA GLY A 380 67.57 21.68 29.15
C GLY A 380 67.46 20.16 28.99
N LEU A 381 68.07 19.38 29.88
CA LEU A 381 67.92 17.91 29.90
C LEU A 381 66.46 17.50 30.13
N ALA A 382 65.77 18.13 31.08
CA ALA A 382 64.36 17.86 31.35
C ALA A 382 63.46 18.17 30.14
N VAL A 383 63.71 19.29 29.44
CA VAL A 383 63.00 19.64 28.20
C VAL A 383 63.30 18.63 27.08
N ALA A 384 64.54 18.18 26.93
CA ALA A 384 64.92 17.18 25.94
C ALA A 384 64.24 15.83 26.18
N ILE A 385 64.15 15.40 27.45
CA ILE A 385 63.40 14.20 27.84
C ILE A 385 61.90 14.37 27.53
N TYR A 386 61.31 15.52 27.88
CA TYR A 386 59.91 15.82 27.59
C TYR A 386 59.59 15.75 26.09
N ILE A 387 60.42 16.36 25.24
CA ILE A 387 60.24 16.31 23.77
C ILE A 387 60.35 14.86 23.27
N SER A 388 61.38 14.13 23.72
CA SER A 388 61.63 12.75 23.29
C SER A 388 60.48 11.81 23.66
N VAL A 389 59.96 11.94 24.88
CA VAL A 389 58.80 11.18 25.35
C VAL A 389 57.54 11.58 24.56
N SER A 390 57.31 12.87 24.33
CA SER A 390 56.14 13.35 23.58
C SER A 390 56.13 12.85 22.13
N GLU A 391 57.27 12.88 21.44
CA GLU A 391 57.38 12.31 20.09
C GLU A 391 57.23 10.79 20.08
N TYR A 392 57.76 10.11 21.09
CA TYR A 392 57.56 8.68 21.25
C TYR A 392 56.07 8.35 21.35
N TRP A 393 55.33 9.01 22.26
CA TRP A 393 53.89 8.79 22.43
C TRP A 393 53.07 9.16 21.19
N LEU A 394 53.45 10.20 20.45
CA LEU A 394 52.74 10.64 19.24
C LEU A 394 53.03 9.75 18.02
N ASN A 395 54.21 9.13 17.95
CA ASN A 395 54.59 8.22 16.86
C ASN A 395 54.26 6.75 17.17
N THR A 396 54.02 6.40 18.43
CA THR A 396 53.39 5.12 18.77
C THR A 396 51.90 5.24 18.53
N GLU A 397 51.43 4.79 17.36
CA GLU A 397 50.02 4.46 17.25
C GLU A 397 49.69 3.42 18.33
N PRO A 398 48.63 3.60 19.15
CA PRO A 398 48.06 2.45 19.81
C PRO A 398 47.67 1.48 18.70
N GLN A 399 48.09 0.21 18.77
CA GLN A 399 47.51 -0.83 17.94
C GLN A 399 46.02 -0.94 18.28
N GLY A 400 45.23 -0.10 17.62
CA GLY A 400 43.79 -0.23 17.54
C GLY A 400 43.52 -1.49 16.72
N THR A 401 42.77 -2.39 17.33
CA THR A 401 42.11 -3.54 16.71
C THR A 401 41.80 -3.34 15.22
N PRO A 402 42.07 -4.34 14.36
CA PRO A 402 41.76 -4.23 12.94
C PRO A 402 40.29 -3.86 12.76
N ALA A 403 40.03 -2.84 11.93
CA ALA A 403 38.68 -2.55 11.46
C ALA A 403 38.09 -3.84 10.85
N PRO A 404 36.83 -4.21 11.17
CA PRO A 404 36.23 -5.41 10.61
C PRO A 404 36.17 -5.28 9.09
N SER A 405 36.57 -6.35 8.40
CA SER A 405 36.55 -6.43 6.94
C SER A 405 35.14 -6.13 6.39
N PRO A 406 35.02 -5.53 5.18
CA PRO A 406 33.72 -5.18 4.57
C PRO A 406 32.72 -6.33 4.48
N LYS A 407 33.21 -7.58 4.48
CA LYS A 407 32.39 -8.81 4.39
C LYS A 407 31.43 -9.02 5.57
N ILE A 408 31.66 -8.39 6.72
CA ILE A 408 30.80 -8.55 7.91
C ILE A 408 29.63 -7.54 7.91
N LEU A 409 29.73 -6.44 7.15
CA LEU A 409 28.66 -5.45 7.05
C LEU A 409 27.55 -5.89 6.07
N ASP A 410 27.89 -6.68 5.05
CA ASP A 410 26.91 -7.27 4.13
C ASP A 410 26.07 -8.39 4.80
N GLU A 411 26.64 -9.15 5.76
CA GLU A 411 25.88 -10.18 6.51
C GLU A 411 24.91 -9.60 7.56
N LEU A 412 25.10 -8.35 7.99
CA LEU A 412 24.20 -7.68 8.96
C LEU A 412 23.08 -6.85 8.32
N LEU A 413 23.12 -6.66 6.99
CA LEU A 413 22.06 -5.97 6.22
C LEU A 413 21.14 -6.93 5.47
N GLN A 414 21.36 -8.25 5.55
CA GLN A 414 20.52 -9.30 4.96
C GLN A 414 19.77 -10.19 5.99
N GLN A 415 19.77 -9.81 7.27
CA GLN A 415 18.78 -10.26 8.28
C GLN A 415 17.81 -9.12 8.61
#